data_AF-A0A1A7Z6N7-F1
#
_entry.id   AF-A0A1A7Z6N7-F1
#
_cell.length_a   1.000
_cell.length_b   1.000
_cell.length_c   1.000
_cell.angle_alpha   90.00
_cell.angle_beta   90.00
_cell.angle_gamma   90.00
#
_symmetry.space_group_name_H-M   'P 1'
#
loop_
_entity.id
_entity.type
_entity.pdbx_description
1 polymer ?
#
loop_
_entity_poly.entity_id
_entity_poly.type
_entity_poly.pdbx_seq_one_letter_code
_entity_poly.pdbx_strand_id
1 'polypeptide(L)' 'VGIMCIICFFFFSLFGVQLFKGSFYYCDGPDLTNIRTRDDCLNAGYQWLNKDLNFDSVLQGILTSFVMFTGDGWA' A
#
# COMPACT_ATOMS: atom_id res chain seq x y z
N VAL A 1 -19.90 15.08 -12.75
CA VAL A 1 -18.47 14.71 -12.82
C VAL A 1 -17.95 14.18 -11.48
N GLY A 2 -18.06 14.93 -10.37
CA GLY A 2 -17.55 14.50 -9.06
C GLY A 2 -18.08 13.14 -8.57
N ILE A 3 -19.39 12.90 -8.69
CA ILE A 3 -20.01 11.62 -8.27
C ILE A 3 -19.46 10.44 -9.09
N MET A 4 -19.26 10.62 -10.41
CA MET A 4 -18.71 9.57 -11.26
C MET A 4 -17.27 9.23 -10.88
N CYS A 5 -16.45 10.22 -10.54
CA CYS A 5 -15.09 9.98 -10.06
C CYS A 5 -15.07 9.18 -8.75
N ILE A 6 -15.94 9.53 -7.79
CA ILE A 6 -16.06 8.81 -6.51
C ILE A 6 -16.46 7.36 -6.74
N ILE A 7 -17.44 7.10 -7.62
CA ILE A 7 -17.87 5.75 -7.98
C ILE A 7 -16.71 4.96 -8.62
N CYS A 8 -15.97 5.57 -9.55
CA CYS A 8 -14.80 4.93 -10.16
C CYS A 8 -13.73 4.59 -9.12
N PHE A 9 -13.36 5.51 -8.22
CA PHE A 9 -12.37 5.24 -7.17
C PHE A 9 -12.83 4.17 -6.18
N PHE A 10 -14.13 4.08 -5.89
CA PHE A 10 -14.68 3.00 -5.08
C PHE A 10 -14.46 1.63 -5.73
N PHE A 11 -14.77 1.48 -7.02
CA PHE A 11 -14.52 0.23 -7.74
C PHE A 11 -13.02 -0.10 -7.84
N PHE A 12 -12.18 0.87 -8.20
CA PHE A 12 -10.73 0.67 -8.22
C PHE A 12 -10.19 0.27 -6.84
N SER A 13 -10.70 0.86 -5.77
CA SER A 13 -10.34 0.47 -4.42
C SER A 13 -10.80 -0.95 -4.07
N LEU A 14 -12.00 -1.38 -4.47
CA LEU A 14 -12.46 -2.75 -4.23
C LEU A 14 -11.58 -3.77 -4.96
N PHE A 15 -11.28 -3.52 -6.24
CA PHE A 15 -10.37 -4.37 -7.00
C PHE A 15 -8.96 -4.36 -6.41
N GLY A 16 -8.47 -3.18 -6.02
CA GLY A 16 -7.16 -3.02 -5.39
C GLY A 16 -7.04 -3.79 -4.08
N VAL A 17 -8.06 -3.74 -3.20
CA VAL A 17 -8.07 -4.52 -1.95
C VAL A 17 -8.01 -6.02 -2.25
N GLN A 18 -8.75 -6.50 -3.24
CA GLN A 18 -8.73 -7.93 -3.57
C GLN A 18 -7.36 -8.42 -4.09
N LEU A 19 -6.63 -7.57 -4.81
CA LEU A 19 -5.35 -7.94 -5.41
C LEU A 19 -4.14 -7.69 -4.50
N PHE A 20 -4.17 -6.61 -3.73
CA PHE A 20 -2.98 -6.04 -3.10
C PHE A 20 -3.03 -5.96 -1.58
N LYS A 21 -4.12 -6.41 -0.95
CA LYS A 21 -4.23 -6.44 0.52
C LYS A 21 -3.05 -7.21 1.12
N GLY A 22 -2.38 -6.59 2.09
CA GLY A 22 -1.24 -7.17 2.78
C GLY A 22 0.08 -7.14 1.99
N SER A 23 0.09 -6.64 0.75
CA SER A 23 1.27 -6.71 -0.13
C SER A 23 2.24 -5.52 0.02
N PHE A 24 1.78 -4.43 0.61
CA PHE A 24 2.51 -3.15 0.68
C PHE A 24 3.36 -3.01 1.95
N TYR A 25 3.65 -4.12 2.62
CA TYR A 25 4.51 -4.12 3.80
C TYR A 25 5.98 -4.16 3.38
N TYR A 26 6.83 -3.56 4.21
CA TYR A 26 8.27 -3.52 4.02
C TYR A 26 9.01 -3.64 5.36
N CYS A 27 10.25 -4.10 5.30
CA CYS A 27 11.14 -4.11 6.46
C CYS A 27 11.89 -2.78 6.55
N ASP A 28 11.91 -2.17 7.74
CA ASP A 28 12.65 -0.96 8.06
C ASP A 28 13.82 -1.28 8.98
N GLY A 29 15.04 -1.07 8.48
CA GLY A 29 16.29 -1.39 9.16
C GLY A 29 17.53 -0.97 8.36
N PRO A 30 18.71 -0.90 8.99
CA PRO A 30 19.95 -0.40 8.37
C PRO A 30 20.55 -1.32 7.30
N ASP A 31 20.36 -2.64 7.37
CA ASP A 31 20.88 -3.60 6.40
C ASP A 31 19.81 -4.61 5.97
N LEU A 32 19.30 -4.45 4.74
CA LEU A 32 18.23 -5.31 4.18
C LEU A 32 18.77 -6.37 3.19
N THR A 33 20.09 -6.55 3.09
CA THR A 33 20.71 -7.31 1.98
C THR A 33 20.31 -8.79 1.96
N ASN A 34 19.99 -9.38 3.13
CA ASN A 34 19.61 -10.79 3.29
C ASN A 34 18.20 -11.00 3.87
N ILE A 35 17.34 -9.98 3.85
CA ILE A 35 15.98 -10.07 4.39
C ILE A 35 15.00 -10.30 3.24
N ARG A 36 14.30 -11.43 3.24
CA ARG A 36 13.32 -11.77 2.20
C ARG A 36 11.91 -11.93 2.72
N THR A 37 11.77 -12.33 3.97
CA THR A 37 10.48 -12.60 4.59
C THR A 37 10.24 -11.67 5.78
N ARG A 38 8.98 -11.59 6.21
CA ARG A 38 8.60 -10.92 7.45
C ARG A 38 9.34 -11.50 8.66
N ASP A 39 9.49 -12.82 8.71
CA ASP A 39 10.14 -13.48 9.83
C ASP A 39 11.63 -13.15 9.89
N ASP A 40 12.32 -13.07 8.73
CA ASP A 40 13.72 -12.62 8.67
C ASP A 40 13.88 -11.20 9.24
N CYS A 41 12.96 -10.30 8.88
CA CYS A 41 12.97 -8.92 9.37
C CYS A 41 12.84 -8.84 10.90
N LEU A 42 11.87 -9.59 11.45
CA LEU A 42 11.64 -9.61 12.89
C LEU A 42 12.78 -10.30 13.65
N ASN A 43 13.38 -11.35 13.07
CA ASN A 43 14.54 -12.05 13.65
C ASN A 43 15.81 -11.19 13.65
N ALA A 44 15.97 -10.28 12.68
CA ALA A 44 17.05 -9.31 12.64
C ALA A 44 16.86 -8.14 13.64
N GLY A 45 15.73 -8.10 14.36
CA GLY A 45 15.40 -7.02 15.30
C GLY A 45 14.88 -5.75 14.63
N TYR A 46 14.41 -5.84 13.38
CA TYR A 46 13.90 -4.72 12.60
C TYR A 46 12.37 -4.62 12.65
N GLN A 47 11.85 -3.53 12.08
CA GLN A 47 10.41 -3.26 12.07
C GLN A 47 9.77 -3.65 10.75
N TRP A 48 8.68 -4.42 10.82
CA TRP A 48 7.86 -4.74 9.66
C TRP A 48 6.71 -3.74 9.57
N LEU A 49 6.88 -2.73 8.72
CA LEU A 49 5.98 -1.59 8.60
C LEU A 49 5.10 -1.69 7.36
N ASN A 50 3.96 -1.02 7.38
CA ASN A 50 3.09 -0.87 6.23
C ASN A 50 3.30 0.51 5.58
N LYS A 51 3.14 0.63 4.27
CA LYS A 51 3.14 1.94 3.60
C LYS A 51 1.85 2.70 3.94
N ASP A 52 1.93 4.02 4.08
CA ASP A 52 0.76 4.87 4.37
C ASP A 52 -0.28 4.83 3.24
N LEU A 53 0.20 4.77 1.99
CA LEU A 53 -0.62 4.55 0.80
C LEU A 53 -0.60 3.07 0.43
N ASN A 54 -1.67 2.36 0.80
CA ASN A 54 -1.84 0.93 0.55
C ASN A 54 -3.28 0.60 0.13
N PHE A 55 -3.55 -0.70 -0.04
CA PHE A 55 -4.85 -1.25 -0.41
C PHE A 55 -5.38 -2.24 0.64
N ASP A 56 -5.14 -2.00 1.93
CA ASP A 56 -5.60 -2.91 2.99
C ASP A 56 -7.09 -2.70 3.34
N SER A 57 -7.60 -1.49 3.09
CA SER A 57 -8.98 -1.10 3.30
C SER A 57 -9.52 -0.25 2.14
N VAL A 58 -10.85 -0.19 2.00
CA VAL A 58 -11.49 0.58 0.91
C VAL A 58 -11.17 2.07 1.02
N LEU A 59 -11.13 2.62 2.23
CA LEU A 59 -10.84 4.05 2.41
C LEU A 59 -9.39 4.38 2.01
N GLN A 60 -8.43 3.58 2.45
CA GLN A 60 -7.03 3.72 2.04
C GLN A 60 -6.87 3.51 0.53
N GLY A 61 -7.53 2.51 -0.04
CA GLY A 61 -7.48 2.27 -1.48
C GLY A 61 -8.07 3.40 -2.32
N ILE A 62 -9.09 4.12 -1.84
CA ILE A 62 -9.60 5.35 -2.49
C ILE A 62 -8.54 6.46 -2.44
N LEU A 63 -7.89 6.69 -1.30
CA LEU A 63 -6.83 7.70 -1.15
C LEU A 63 -5.62 7.36 -2.04
N THR A 64 -5.16 6.12 -1.99
CA THR A 64 -4.08 5.60 -2.83
C THR A 64 -4.42 5.73 -4.30
N SER A 65 -5.65 5.39 -4.70
CA SER A 65 -6.11 5.57 -6.08
C SER A 65 -6.09 7.04 -6.50
N PHE A 66 -6.61 7.94 -5.66
CA PHE A 66 -6.60 9.38 -5.93
C PHE A 66 -5.18 9.89 -6.17
N VAL A 67 -4.25 9.59 -5.26
CA VAL A 67 -2.85 10.01 -5.35
C VAL A 67 -2.17 9.44 -6.61
N MET A 68 -2.45 8.18 -6.97
CA MET A 68 -1.96 7.62 -8.23
C MET A 68 -2.48 8.35 -9.47
N PHE A 69 -3.76 8.75 -9.48
CA PHE A 69 -4.33 9.48 -10.62
C PHE A 69 -3.92 10.96 -10.67
N THR A 70 -3.56 11.59 -9.55
CA THR A 70 -2.97 12.94 -9.56
C THR A 70 -1.49 12.93 -9.93
N GLY A 71 -0.82 11.78 -9.79
CA GLY A 71 0.62 11.63 -10.02
C GLY A 71 1.47 12.24 -8.91
N ASP A 72 0.84 12.72 -7.82
CA ASP A 72 1.56 13.17 -6.63
C ASP A 72 2.21 11.94 -5.97
N GLY A 73 3.52 11.94 -5.74
CA GLY A 73 4.21 10.83 -5.07
C GLY A 73 4.68 9.67 -5.97
N TRP A 74 4.75 9.85 -7.29
CA TRP A 74 5.41 8.92 -8.23
C TRP A 74 6.94 9.13 -8.33
N ALA A 75 7.59 9.53 -7.24
CA ALA A 75 9.04 9.77 -7.17
C ALA A 75 9.72 8.78 -6.21
#